data_AF-A0A7L4TJG8-F1
#
_entry.id   AF-A0A7L4TJG8-F1
#
_cell.length_a   1.000
_cell.length_b   1.000
_cell.length_c   1.000
_cell.angle_alpha   90.00
_cell.angle_beta   90.00
_cell.angle_gamma   90.00
#
_symmetry.space_group_name_H-M   'P 1'
#
loop_
_entity.id
_entity.type
_entity.pdbx_description
1 polymer ?
#
loop_
_entity_poly.entity_id
_entity_poly.type
_entity_poly.pdbx_seq_one_letter_code
_entity_poly.pdbx_strand_id
1 'polypeptide(L)'
;MKKNKLFSLYLLIFLASIETFAQIGIGTTTPQAALEINSATNGFLPPRVALTSIAISSPIVNPQTAGTPLAGTIVYNTATDGVAPNNVTPGYYVWNGSVWTKFSTFNTSTDVEEDLRVTIDKGSNSAQLGNLTGISGPEIWFFRNDQGVDAMSFSVQLPHSWKEGTTIHPHIHWVPRTSASGNMVWNLDYTWANMSTGTFSATTTTSVVVNGPFVQNRHLVSDLTLLDSGISGIGKNISSVLICRIWRNASAGNDTYEGDAGGVSMDFHISVVDQFKE
;
A
#
# COMPACT_ATOMS: atom_id res chain seq x y z
N MET A 1 -67.96 -36.53 -26.60
CA MET A 1 -67.80 -35.40 -25.65
C MET A 1 -67.00 -35.71 -24.38
N LYS A 2 -66.96 -36.95 -23.84
CA LYS A 2 -66.20 -37.27 -22.61
C LYS A 2 -64.66 -37.31 -22.77
N LYS A 3 -64.14 -37.74 -23.93
CA LYS A 3 -62.68 -37.82 -24.19
C LYS A 3 -61.98 -36.46 -24.20
N ASN A 4 -62.65 -35.41 -24.69
CA ASN A 4 -62.08 -34.05 -24.75
C ASN A 4 -61.92 -33.41 -23.36
N LYS A 5 -62.82 -33.74 -22.42
CA LYS A 5 -62.72 -33.23 -21.04
C LYS A 5 -61.58 -33.86 -20.25
N LEU A 6 -61.29 -35.14 -20.48
CA LEU A 6 -60.17 -35.83 -19.84
C LEU A 6 -58.82 -35.27 -20.34
N PHE A 7 -58.70 -35.03 -21.65
CA PHE A 7 -57.53 -34.40 -22.25
C PHE A 7 -57.27 -32.99 -21.71
N SER A 8 -58.32 -32.16 -21.60
CA SER A 8 -58.19 -30.83 -20.98
C SER A 8 -57.77 -30.89 -19.52
N LEU A 9 -58.20 -31.89 -18.75
CA LEU A 9 -57.80 -32.06 -17.35
C LEU A 9 -56.31 -32.44 -17.23
N TYR A 10 -55.83 -33.37 -18.06
CA TYR A 10 -54.40 -33.72 -18.08
C TYR A 10 -53.52 -32.55 -18.55
N LEU A 11 -53.99 -31.76 -19.52
CA LEU A 11 -53.29 -30.56 -19.97
C LEU A 11 -53.21 -29.50 -18.87
N LEU A 12 -54.28 -29.32 -18.09
CA LEU A 12 -54.31 -28.38 -16.96
C LEU A 12 -53.34 -28.82 -15.83
N ILE A 13 -53.28 -30.12 -15.54
CA ILE A 13 -52.36 -30.69 -14.54
C ILE A 13 -50.90 -30.54 -15.01
N PHE A 14 -50.62 -30.77 -16.30
CA PHE A 14 -49.30 -30.59 -16.89
C PHE A 14 -48.83 -29.12 -16.87
N LEU A 15 -49.74 -28.19 -17.15
CA LEU A 15 -49.47 -26.75 -17.08
C LEU A 15 -49.30 -26.25 -15.63
N ALA A 16 -49.90 -26.93 -14.64
CA ALA A 16 -49.77 -26.60 -13.22
C ALA A 16 -48.48 -27.16 -12.57
N SER A 17 -47.80 -28.11 -13.22
CA SER A 17 -46.56 -28.74 -12.72
C SER A 17 -45.27 -28.03 -13.18
N ILE A 18 -45.37 -26.84 -13.78
CA ILE A 18 -44.21 -26.07 -14.23
C ILE A 18 -43.70 -25.24 -13.05
N GLU A 19 -42.64 -25.69 -12.40
CA GLU A 19 -41.90 -24.89 -11.43
C GLU A 19 -41.30 -23.67 -12.15
N THR A 20 -41.74 -22.47 -11.80
CA THR A 20 -41.14 -21.23 -12.34
C THR A 20 -40.12 -20.71 -11.34
N PHE A 21 -38.84 -20.76 -11.70
CA PHE A 21 -37.80 -20.04 -10.98
C PHE A 21 -37.96 -18.56 -11.31
N ALA A 22 -38.52 -17.77 -10.38
CA ALA A 22 -38.56 -16.33 -10.51
C ALA A 22 -37.36 -15.75 -9.75
N GLN A 23 -36.25 -15.50 -10.45
CA GLN A 23 -35.25 -14.58 -9.93
C GLN A 23 -35.82 -13.15 -9.94
N ILE A 24 -35.54 -12.37 -8.89
CA ILE A 24 -36.09 -11.03 -8.71
C ILE A 24 -35.14 -10.02 -9.34
N GLY A 25 -35.44 -9.59 -10.57
CA GLY A 25 -34.82 -8.43 -11.19
C GLY A 25 -35.65 -7.18 -10.94
N ILE A 26 -35.07 -6.15 -10.32
CA ILE A 26 -35.68 -4.82 -10.23
C ILE A 26 -34.95 -3.91 -11.21
N GLY A 27 -35.66 -3.47 -12.25
CA GLY A 27 -35.10 -2.65 -13.33
C GLY A 27 -34.41 -3.45 -14.46
N THR A 28 -34.48 -4.78 -14.45
CA THR A 28 -33.96 -5.66 -15.52
C THR A 28 -34.86 -6.87 -15.75
N THR A 29 -35.01 -7.31 -17.01
CA THR A 29 -35.75 -8.53 -17.39
C THR A 29 -34.84 -9.75 -17.55
N THR A 30 -33.52 -9.56 -17.49
CA THR A 30 -32.50 -10.62 -17.57
C THR A 30 -31.54 -10.55 -16.38
N PRO A 31 -32.05 -10.71 -15.14
CA PRO A 31 -31.21 -10.67 -13.95
C PRO A 31 -30.11 -11.75 -13.98
N GLN A 32 -28.90 -11.35 -13.57
CA GLN A 32 -27.68 -12.16 -13.52
C GLN A 32 -27.47 -12.85 -12.16
N ALA A 33 -28.30 -12.53 -11.17
CA ALA A 33 -28.30 -13.12 -9.85
C ALA A 33 -29.75 -13.40 -9.39
N ALA A 34 -29.90 -14.15 -8.30
CA ALA A 34 -31.22 -14.45 -7.71
C ALA A 34 -31.98 -13.18 -7.28
N LEU A 35 -31.24 -12.11 -6.92
CA LEU A 35 -31.73 -10.74 -6.73
C LEU A 35 -30.75 -9.78 -7.42
N GLU A 36 -31.24 -8.98 -8.38
CA GLU A 36 -30.48 -7.91 -9.02
C GLU A 36 -31.23 -6.58 -8.95
N ILE A 37 -30.52 -5.52 -8.56
CA ILE A 37 -30.99 -4.14 -8.66
C ILE A 37 -30.11 -3.45 -9.70
N ASN A 38 -30.67 -3.15 -10.87
CA ASN A 38 -29.94 -2.49 -11.95
C ASN A 38 -30.28 -0.98 -11.99
N SER A 39 -29.35 -0.14 -11.53
CA SER A 39 -29.51 1.32 -11.54
C SER A 39 -28.18 2.04 -11.72
N ALA A 40 -28.18 3.12 -12.51
CA ALA A 40 -27.02 4.00 -12.66
C ALA A 40 -26.91 5.08 -11.56
N THR A 41 -27.99 5.32 -10.80
CA THR A 41 -28.09 6.46 -9.86
C THR A 41 -28.65 6.12 -8.49
N ASN A 42 -29.23 4.94 -8.31
CA ASN A 42 -29.91 4.53 -7.07
C ASN A 42 -29.20 3.34 -6.42
N GLY A 43 -29.23 3.27 -5.09
CA GLY A 43 -28.62 2.18 -4.32
C GLY A 43 -29.64 1.28 -3.62
N PHE A 44 -29.14 0.24 -2.97
CA PHE A 44 -29.93 -0.58 -2.06
C PHE A 44 -29.87 0.01 -0.65
N LEU A 45 -31.03 0.33 -0.09
CA LEU A 45 -31.17 0.70 1.32
C LEU A 45 -31.78 -0.50 2.07
N PRO A 46 -31.01 -1.24 2.90
CA PRO A 46 -31.58 -2.34 3.68
C PRO A 46 -32.58 -1.81 4.72
N PRO A 47 -33.37 -2.70 5.35
CA PRO A 47 -34.28 -2.32 6.43
C PRO A 47 -33.57 -1.48 7.49
N ARG A 48 -34.18 -0.34 7.82
CA ARG A 48 -33.71 0.60 8.84
C ARG A 48 -34.46 0.34 10.13
N VAL A 49 -33.75 -0.06 11.17
CA VAL A 49 -34.35 -0.60 12.40
C VAL A 49 -33.64 -0.06 13.64
N ALA A 50 -34.36 0.07 14.74
CA ALA A 50 -33.79 0.43 16.02
C ALA A 50 -33.45 -0.87 16.77
N LEU A 51 -32.18 -1.27 16.75
CA LEU A 51 -31.71 -2.36 17.59
C LEU A 51 -31.56 -1.85 19.03
N THR A 52 -31.75 -2.75 20.00
CA THR A 52 -31.56 -2.44 21.43
C THR A 52 -30.28 -3.05 22.00
N SER A 53 -29.79 -4.13 21.37
CA SER A 53 -28.58 -4.83 21.77
C SER A 53 -28.06 -5.71 20.64
N ILE A 54 -26.74 -5.93 20.57
CA ILE A 54 -26.18 -6.90 19.63
C ILE A 54 -26.61 -8.34 19.94
N ALA A 55 -26.98 -8.66 21.18
CA ALA A 55 -27.35 -10.01 21.59
C ALA A 55 -28.82 -10.36 21.31
N ILE A 56 -29.62 -9.40 20.83
CA ILE A 56 -31.07 -9.55 20.65
C ILE A 56 -31.41 -9.34 19.18
N SER A 57 -32.01 -10.34 18.54
CA SER A 57 -32.39 -10.24 17.13
C SER A 57 -33.58 -9.32 16.87
N SER A 58 -34.47 -9.17 17.85
CA SER A 58 -35.61 -8.25 17.81
C SER A 58 -35.16 -6.80 17.52
N PRO A 59 -35.89 -6.03 16.69
CA PRO A 59 -37.21 -6.32 16.14
C PRO A 59 -37.22 -7.21 14.89
N ILE A 60 -36.07 -7.72 14.46
CA ILE A 60 -35.96 -8.52 13.25
C ILE A 60 -36.30 -9.98 13.55
N VAL A 61 -37.16 -10.53 12.71
CA VAL A 61 -37.59 -11.92 12.77
C VAL A 61 -37.48 -12.57 11.40
N ASN A 62 -37.35 -13.89 11.38
CA ASN A 62 -37.56 -14.66 10.17
C ASN A 62 -39.05 -14.61 9.78
N PRO A 63 -39.41 -14.16 8.57
CA PRO A 63 -40.80 -14.00 8.17
C PRO A 63 -41.59 -15.31 8.07
N GLN A 64 -40.93 -16.46 7.96
CA GLN A 64 -41.59 -17.77 7.90
C GLN A 64 -41.88 -18.34 9.29
N THR A 65 -40.96 -18.16 10.24
CA THR A 65 -41.05 -18.79 11.58
C THR A 65 -41.46 -17.81 12.67
N ALA A 66 -41.46 -16.51 12.38
CA ALA A 66 -41.54 -15.41 13.35
C ALA A 66 -40.46 -15.44 14.47
N GLY A 67 -39.46 -16.32 14.34
CA GLY A 67 -38.35 -16.47 15.28
C GLY A 67 -37.10 -15.70 14.85
N THR A 68 -35.93 -16.10 15.35
CA THR A 68 -34.64 -15.48 15.01
C THR A 68 -34.41 -15.42 13.49
N PRO A 69 -33.94 -14.29 12.94
CA PRO A 69 -33.56 -14.19 11.53
C PRO A 69 -32.41 -15.16 11.23
N LEU A 70 -32.29 -15.55 9.96
CA LEU A 70 -31.19 -16.42 9.53
C LEU A 70 -29.85 -15.65 9.56
N ALA A 71 -28.76 -16.38 9.79
CA ALA A 71 -27.42 -15.82 9.68
C ALA A 71 -27.22 -15.23 8.27
N GLY A 72 -26.55 -14.08 8.19
CA GLY A 72 -26.39 -13.28 6.96
C GLY A 72 -27.47 -12.21 6.75
N THR A 73 -28.47 -12.11 7.63
CA THR A 73 -29.45 -11.00 7.57
C THR A 73 -28.77 -9.67 7.82
N ILE A 74 -28.94 -8.69 6.93
CA ILE A 74 -28.32 -7.34 7.01
C ILE A 74 -29.39 -6.28 7.29
N VAL A 75 -29.08 -5.36 8.22
CA VAL A 75 -29.90 -4.19 8.53
C VAL A 75 -29.04 -2.95 8.72
N TYR A 76 -29.64 -1.77 8.59
CA TYR A 76 -29.05 -0.53 9.08
C TYR A 76 -29.66 -0.19 10.45
N ASN A 77 -28.87 -0.27 11.51
CA ASN A 77 -29.29 0.16 12.83
C ASN A 77 -29.32 1.70 12.90
N THR A 78 -30.40 2.27 13.44
CA THR A 78 -30.56 3.72 13.62
C THR A 78 -30.40 4.17 15.07
N ALA A 79 -30.30 3.25 16.02
CA ALA A 79 -30.30 3.56 17.45
C ALA A 79 -28.90 3.55 18.08
N THR A 80 -28.73 4.38 19.11
CA THR A 80 -27.68 4.20 20.12
C THR A 80 -28.38 3.70 21.38
N ASP A 81 -28.16 2.44 21.76
CA ASP A 81 -28.91 1.81 22.85
C ASP A 81 -28.10 0.64 23.47
N GLY A 82 -28.57 0.13 24.60
CA GLY A 82 -27.98 -0.96 25.35
C GLY A 82 -26.80 -0.54 26.23
N VAL A 83 -26.19 -1.53 26.89
CA VAL A 83 -25.04 -1.34 27.80
C VAL A 83 -23.88 -2.21 27.32
N ALA A 84 -22.66 -1.69 27.44
CA ALA A 84 -21.45 -2.43 27.11
C ALA A 84 -21.38 -3.78 27.87
N PRO A 85 -20.96 -4.88 27.23
CA PRO A 85 -20.38 -4.96 25.88
C PRO A 85 -21.39 -5.12 24.75
N ASN A 86 -22.70 -5.16 25.04
CA ASN A 86 -23.73 -5.51 24.07
C ASN A 86 -24.48 -4.32 23.46
N ASN A 87 -23.98 -3.10 23.65
CA ASN A 87 -24.58 -1.88 23.14
C ASN A 87 -24.48 -1.79 21.61
N VAL A 88 -25.40 -1.05 21.01
CA VAL A 88 -25.44 -0.76 19.57
C VAL A 88 -25.26 0.73 19.32
N THR A 89 -24.78 1.06 18.13
CA THR A 89 -24.68 2.43 17.61
C THR A 89 -25.12 2.44 16.15
N PRO A 90 -25.48 3.60 15.56
CA PRO A 90 -25.91 3.64 14.17
C PRO A 90 -24.87 3.05 13.20
N GLY A 91 -25.33 2.30 12.21
CA GLY A 91 -24.48 1.67 11.19
C GLY A 91 -25.06 0.37 10.62
N TYR A 92 -24.36 -0.25 9.68
CA TYR A 92 -24.76 -1.55 9.13
C TYR A 92 -24.42 -2.67 10.11
N TYR A 93 -25.34 -3.63 10.26
CA TYR A 93 -25.15 -4.83 11.06
C TYR A 93 -25.54 -6.07 10.26
N VAL A 94 -24.81 -7.16 10.48
CA VAL A 94 -25.15 -8.51 9.99
C VAL A 94 -25.42 -9.44 11.17
N TRP A 95 -26.52 -10.19 11.11
CA TRP A 95 -26.79 -11.24 12.09
C TRP A 95 -25.90 -12.44 11.80
N ASN A 96 -25.07 -12.87 12.74
CA ASN A 96 -24.19 -14.04 12.54
C ASN A 96 -24.84 -15.38 12.93
N GLY A 97 -26.12 -15.35 13.35
CA GLY A 97 -26.83 -16.50 13.91
C GLY A 97 -27.02 -16.42 15.43
N SER A 98 -26.27 -15.57 16.12
CA SER A 98 -26.35 -15.41 17.58
C SER A 98 -26.22 -13.97 18.07
N VAL A 99 -25.46 -13.13 17.37
CA VAL A 99 -25.30 -11.70 17.67
C VAL A 99 -25.26 -10.86 16.39
N TRP A 100 -25.64 -9.59 16.50
CA TRP A 100 -25.43 -8.60 15.47
C TRP A 100 -23.96 -8.15 15.46
N THR A 101 -23.31 -8.34 14.32
CA THR A 101 -21.94 -7.87 14.09
C THR A 101 -22.01 -6.59 13.28
N LYS A 102 -21.44 -5.49 13.80
CA LYS A 102 -21.40 -4.20 13.10
C LYS A 102 -20.34 -4.23 12.02
N PHE A 103 -20.65 -3.73 10.82
CA PHE A 103 -19.64 -3.45 9.81
C PHE A 103 -18.79 -2.24 10.25
N SER A 104 -17.47 -2.33 10.07
CA SER A 104 -16.58 -1.18 10.27
C SER A 104 -16.93 -0.08 9.26
N THR A 105 -17.09 1.14 9.74
CA THR A 105 -17.24 2.34 8.90
C THR A 105 -15.99 3.20 8.91
N PHE A 106 -14.91 2.73 9.53
CA PHE A 106 -13.64 3.43 9.49
C PHE A 106 -13.05 3.26 8.11
N ASN A 107 -12.68 4.37 7.47
CA ASN A 107 -11.71 4.28 6.39
C ASN A 107 -10.39 3.87 7.04
N THR A 108 -9.96 2.64 6.80
CA THR A 108 -8.70 2.14 7.33
C THR A 108 -7.51 2.51 6.45
N SER A 109 -7.73 3.31 5.38
CA SER A 109 -6.63 3.85 4.62
C SER A 109 -5.79 4.77 5.49
N THR A 110 -4.55 4.36 5.74
CA THR A 110 -3.58 5.19 6.46
C THR A 110 -2.41 5.47 5.54
N ASP A 111 -1.89 6.70 5.64
CA ASP A 111 -0.57 6.98 5.10
C ASP A 111 0.44 6.12 5.91
N VAL A 112 1.23 5.32 5.20
CA VAL A 112 2.30 4.51 5.79
C VAL A 112 3.61 4.92 5.13
N GLU A 113 4.68 5.02 5.91
CA GLU A 113 6.02 5.17 5.35
C GLU A 113 6.54 3.78 4.95
N GLU A 114 7.03 3.66 3.72
CA GLU A 114 7.67 2.46 3.21
C GLU A 114 9.07 2.74 2.63
N ASP A 115 9.91 1.70 2.67
CA ASP A 115 11.28 1.73 2.14
C ASP A 115 11.27 1.24 0.68
N LEU A 116 11.34 2.17 -0.27
CA LEU A 116 11.53 1.82 -1.68
C LEU A 116 13.01 1.44 -1.94
N ARG A 117 13.31 0.14 -1.77
CA ARG A 117 14.67 -0.41 -1.94
C ARG A 117 15.17 -0.29 -3.38
N VAL A 118 16.42 0.13 -3.54
CA VAL A 118 17.14 0.17 -4.82
C VAL A 118 18.43 -0.63 -4.76
N THR A 119 18.73 -1.32 -5.85
CA THR A 119 20.02 -2.01 -6.01
C THR A 119 21.05 -1.04 -6.54
N ILE A 120 22.19 -0.93 -5.85
CA ILE A 120 23.39 -0.24 -6.33
C ILE A 120 24.37 -1.29 -6.88
N ASP A 121 24.38 -1.50 -8.20
CA ASP A 121 25.19 -2.55 -8.85
C ASP A 121 26.10 -2.05 -10.00
N LYS A 122 25.92 -0.80 -10.44
CA LYS A 122 26.68 -0.21 -11.56
C LYS A 122 27.67 0.83 -11.08
N GLY A 123 28.82 0.36 -10.63
CA GLY A 123 29.97 1.20 -10.31
C GLY A 123 30.60 1.81 -11.57
N SER A 124 31.07 3.04 -11.42
CA SER A 124 32.01 3.70 -12.33
C SER A 124 33.14 4.26 -11.48
N ASN A 125 34.10 4.92 -12.08
CA ASN A 125 34.92 5.83 -11.28
C ASN A 125 36.10 5.15 -10.60
N SER A 126 36.04 3.81 -10.53
CA SER A 126 36.91 2.86 -9.82
C SER A 126 36.36 2.39 -8.44
N ALA A 127 35.09 2.65 -8.09
CA ALA A 127 34.40 1.94 -6.99
C ALA A 127 34.59 0.42 -7.14
N GLN A 128 35.02 -0.25 -6.07
CA GLN A 128 35.54 -1.62 -6.15
C GLN A 128 34.71 -2.60 -5.34
N LEU A 129 34.41 -3.75 -5.92
CA LEU A 129 33.85 -4.87 -5.20
C LEU A 129 34.91 -5.49 -4.29
N GLY A 130 34.59 -5.68 -3.02
CA GLY A 130 35.50 -6.35 -2.10
C GLY A 130 34.77 -6.98 -0.92
N ASN A 131 35.44 -7.94 -0.27
CA ASN A 131 34.90 -8.59 0.91
C ASN A 131 34.67 -7.57 2.04
N LEU A 132 33.53 -7.68 2.73
CA LEU A 132 33.23 -6.88 3.92
C LEU A 132 34.25 -7.11 5.03
N THR A 133 34.62 -8.37 5.27
CA THR A 133 35.65 -8.78 6.24
C THR A 133 36.55 -9.86 5.66
N GLY A 134 37.83 -9.84 6.06
CA GLY A 134 38.79 -10.90 5.70
C GLY A 134 39.18 -10.89 4.22
N ILE A 135 39.73 -12.02 3.76
CA ILE A 135 40.24 -12.22 2.39
C ILE A 135 39.24 -12.93 1.46
N SER A 136 38.11 -13.38 1.98
CA SER A 136 37.01 -14.03 1.25
C SER A 136 35.71 -13.89 2.07
N GLY A 137 34.56 -13.77 1.40
CA GLY A 137 33.26 -13.70 2.06
C GLY A 137 32.24 -12.89 1.26
N PRO A 138 31.20 -12.36 1.93
CA PRO A 138 30.24 -11.45 1.31
C PRO A 138 30.94 -10.19 0.79
N GLU A 139 30.61 -9.82 -0.45
CA GLU A 139 31.20 -8.67 -1.12
C GLU A 139 30.22 -7.50 -1.20
N ILE A 140 30.75 -6.30 -1.06
CA ILE A 140 30.03 -5.04 -1.24
C ILE A 140 30.90 -4.06 -2.03
N TRP A 141 30.27 -3.03 -2.58
CA TRP A 141 30.96 -1.98 -3.31
C TRP A 141 31.59 -0.98 -2.35
N PHE A 142 32.87 -0.68 -2.52
CA PHE A 142 33.60 0.33 -1.75
C PHE A 142 33.87 1.59 -2.57
N PHE A 143 33.50 2.73 -1.99
CA PHE A 143 33.89 4.07 -2.39
C PHE A 143 35.21 4.41 -1.69
N ARG A 144 36.29 4.48 -2.45
CA ARG A 144 37.65 4.47 -1.91
C ARG A 144 38.16 5.87 -1.58
N ASN A 145 39.07 5.92 -0.61
CA ASN A 145 39.85 7.12 -0.34
C ASN A 145 40.91 7.35 -1.44
N ASP A 146 41.38 8.60 -1.60
CA ASP A 146 42.51 8.99 -2.47
C ASP A 146 42.37 8.67 -3.98
N GLN A 147 41.16 8.42 -4.48
CA GLN A 147 40.92 8.09 -5.90
C GLN A 147 40.08 9.14 -6.64
N GLY A 148 39.89 10.32 -6.05
CA GLY A 148 38.99 11.34 -6.59
C GLY A 148 37.53 10.93 -6.42
N VAL A 149 36.78 10.86 -7.53
CA VAL A 149 35.34 10.57 -7.55
C VAL A 149 35.08 9.09 -7.82
N ASP A 150 34.58 8.39 -6.80
CA ASP A 150 33.99 7.05 -6.93
C ASP A 150 32.46 7.18 -6.95
N ALA A 151 31.78 6.48 -7.86
CA ALA A 151 30.36 6.68 -8.11
C ALA A 151 29.62 5.40 -8.52
N MET A 152 28.35 5.30 -8.17
CA MET A 152 27.43 4.25 -8.60
C MET A 152 26.15 4.84 -9.14
N SER A 153 25.67 4.33 -10.28
CA SER A 153 24.45 4.80 -10.93
C SER A 153 23.32 3.79 -10.78
N PHE A 154 22.09 4.30 -10.61
CA PHE A 154 20.88 3.47 -10.50
C PHE A 154 19.66 4.27 -10.97
N SER A 155 18.54 3.60 -11.13
CA SER A 155 17.25 4.22 -11.43
C SER A 155 16.20 3.71 -10.45
N VAL A 156 15.25 4.56 -10.10
CA VAL A 156 14.12 4.21 -9.23
C VAL A 156 12.82 4.64 -9.87
N GLN A 157 11.82 3.77 -9.82
CA GLN A 157 10.47 4.07 -10.29
C GLN A 157 9.53 4.07 -9.08
N LEU A 158 8.71 5.11 -8.95
CA LEU A 158 7.75 5.21 -7.85
C LEU A 158 6.62 4.18 -8.02
N PRO A 159 6.22 3.46 -6.96
CA PRO A 159 5.18 2.44 -7.06
C PRO A 159 3.78 3.07 -7.22
N HIS A 160 2.80 2.28 -7.64
CA HIS A 160 1.40 2.72 -7.74
C HIS A 160 0.73 2.99 -6.38
N SER A 161 1.32 2.49 -5.29
CA SER A 161 0.88 2.79 -3.93
C SER A 161 1.41 4.12 -3.41
N TRP A 162 2.40 4.73 -4.07
CA TRP A 162 2.96 6.00 -3.63
C TRP A 162 1.92 7.11 -3.65
N LYS A 163 1.90 7.92 -2.60
CA LYS A 163 1.05 9.10 -2.50
C LYS A 163 1.65 10.22 -3.35
N GLU A 164 1.12 10.39 -4.55
CA GLU A 164 1.60 11.38 -5.52
C GLU A 164 1.80 12.77 -4.90
N GLY A 165 2.90 13.42 -5.27
CA GLY A 165 3.22 14.77 -4.78
C GLY A 165 3.98 14.82 -3.46
N THR A 166 4.04 13.72 -2.68
CA THR A 166 4.74 13.72 -1.38
C THR A 166 6.26 13.81 -1.53
N THR A 167 6.94 14.23 -0.46
CA THR A 167 8.41 14.25 -0.44
C THR A 167 8.93 12.81 -0.33
N ILE A 168 10.03 12.50 -1.01
CA ILE A 168 10.73 11.22 -0.89
C ILE A 168 12.08 11.44 -0.20
N HIS A 169 12.49 10.53 0.67
CA HIS A 169 13.66 10.72 1.53
C HIS A 169 14.73 9.67 1.22
N PRO A 170 15.70 9.97 0.32
CA PRO A 170 16.77 9.04 -0.02
C PRO A 170 17.78 8.89 1.12
N HIS A 171 18.20 7.66 1.39
CA HIS A 171 19.27 7.37 2.32
C HIS A 171 20.14 6.19 1.87
N ILE A 172 21.40 6.18 2.30
CA ILE A 172 22.35 5.10 2.03
C ILE A 172 22.69 4.36 3.32
N HIS A 173 22.65 3.03 3.26
CA HIS A 173 23.22 2.13 4.25
C HIS A 173 24.68 1.86 3.87
N TRP A 174 25.61 2.09 4.77
CA TRP A 174 27.03 1.92 4.49
C TRP A 174 27.86 1.51 5.71
N VAL A 175 29.11 1.14 5.48
CA VAL A 175 30.07 0.73 6.51
C VAL A 175 31.43 1.42 6.31
N PRO A 176 32.07 1.95 7.36
CA PRO A 176 33.46 2.41 7.30
C PRO A 176 34.43 1.22 7.19
N ARG A 177 35.39 1.26 6.27
CA ARG A 177 36.41 0.20 6.14
C ARG A 177 37.50 0.28 7.23
N THR A 178 37.70 1.44 7.86
CA THR A 178 38.67 1.65 8.94
C THR A 178 38.04 2.46 10.08
N SER A 179 38.54 2.24 11.31
CA SER A 179 38.18 3.09 12.44
C SER A 179 39.04 4.35 12.41
N ALA A 180 38.45 5.50 12.11
CA ALA A 180 39.17 6.77 12.05
C ALA A 180 38.24 7.96 12.36
N SER A 181 38.84 9.09 12.76
CA SER A 181 38.18 10.39 12.76
C SER A 181 38.09 10.96 11.34
N GLY A 182 37.40 12.09 11.19
CA GLY A 182 37.24 12.78 9.92
C GLY A 182 35.78 12.82 9.47
N ASN A 183 35.54 13.57 8.40
CA ASN A 183 34.23 13.75 7.82
C ASN A 183 34.17 13.00 6.50
N MET A 184 32.99 12.48 6.15
CA MET A 184 32.76 11.88 4.85
C MET A 184 31.62 12.62 4.15
N VAL A 185 31.70 12.75 2.82
CA VAL A 185 30.70 13.49 2.06
C VAL A 185 30.01 12.58 1.06
N TRP A 186 28.72 12.31 1.31
CA TRP A 186 27.86 11.67 0.33
C TRP A 186 27.24 12.70 -0.60
N ASN A 187 27.20 12.38 -1.88
CA ASN A 187 26.58 13.21 -2.89
C ASN A 187 25.59 12.39 -3.71
N LEU A 188 24.37 12.87 -3.85
CA LEU A 188 23.36 12.27 -4.70
C LEU A 188 23.01 13.23 -5.83
N ASP A 189 23.31 12.78 -7.05
CA ASP A 189 22.83 13.36 -8.28
C ASP A 189 21.51 12.70 -8.67
N TYR A 190 20.54 13.48 -9.09
CA TYR A 190 19.29 12.94 -9.62
C TYR A 190 18.64 13.82 -10.69
N THR A 191 17.85 13.20 -11.55
CA THR A 191 16.89 13.86 -12.43
C THR A 191 15.61 13.02 -12.47
N TRP A 192 14.44 13.66 -12.51
CA TRP A 192 13.15 13.00 -12.31
C TRP A 192 12.15 13.39 -13.40
N ALA A 193 11.58 12.39 -14.10
CA ALA A 193 10.54 12.60 -15.11
C ALA A 193 9.29 11.75 -14.84
N ASN A 194 8.12 12.30 -15.18
CA ASN A 194 6.87 11.56 -15.23
C ASN A 194 6.85 10.65 -16.46
N MET A 195 6.26 9.46 -16.34
CA MET A 195 6.10 8.57 -17.49
C MET A 195 5.23 9.22 -18.58
N SER A 196 5.60 8.97 -19.83
CA SER A 196 4.89 9.37 -21.06
C SER A 196 4.72 10.88 -21.33
N THR A 197 4.92 11.74 -20.33
CA THR A 197 4.69 13.20 -20.46
C THR A 197 5.86 14.05 -19.98
N GLY A 198 6.79 13.47 -19.20
CA GLY A 198 7.94 14.19 -18.65
C GLY A 198 9.22 14.03 -19.47
N THR A 199 10.08 15.04 -19.40
CA THR A 199 11.47 14.99 -19.89
C THR A 199 12.42 15.12 -18.70
N PHE A 200 13.48 14.31 -18.66
CA PHE A 200 14.52 14.45 -17.65
C PHE A 200 15.19 15.82 -17.79
N SER A 201 15.14 16.60 -16.72
CA SER A 201 15.75 17.94 -16.65
C SER A 201 17.24 17.83 -16.33
N ALA A 202 17.92 18.97 -16.27
CA ALA A 202 19.28 19.04 -15.75
C ALA A 202 19.38 18.39 -14.36
N THR A 203 20.47 17.67 -14.14
CA THR A 203 20.74 16.96 -12.88
C THR A 203 20.81 17.94 -11.72
N THR A 204 20.14 17.59 -10.62
CA THR A 204 20.29 18.25 -9.32
C THR A 204 21.25 17.44 -8.47
N THR A 205 22.16 18.11 -7.76
CA THR A 205 23.10 17.47 -6.82
C THR A 205 22.75 17.91 -5.40
N THR A 206 22.73 16.94 -4.50
CA THR A 206 22.62 17.12 -3.06
C THR A 206 23.87 16.57 -2.40
N SER A 207 24.32 17.21 -1.32
CA SER A 207 25.56 16.83 -0.62
C SER A 207 25.32 16.84 0.88
N VAL A 208 25.74 15.79 1.57
CA VAL A 208 25.60 15.65 3.03
C VAL A 208 26.95 15.27 3.63
N VAL A 209 27.35 16.02 4.66
CA VAL A 209 28.56 15.74 5.45
C VAL A 209 28.18 14.89 6.64
N VAL A 210 28.80 13.72 6.76
CA VAL A 210 28.67 12.81 7.90
C VAL A 210 29.93 12.95 8.74
N ASN A 211 29.78 13.34 10.00
CA ASN A 211 30.91 13.54 10.89
C ASN A 211 31.26 12.25 11.62
N GLY A 212 32.53 11.89 11.65
CA GLY A 212 33.06 10.82 12.49
C GLY A 212 33.13 11.22 13.98
N PRO A 213 33.78 10.41 14.82
CA PRO A 213 34.61 9.25 14.46
C PRO A 213 33.78 8.05 14.00
N PHE A 214 34.39 7.28 13.09
CA PHE A 214 33.84 6.07 12.54
C PHE A 214 34.46 4.83 13.17
N VAL A 215 33.69 3.74 13.18
CA VAL A 215 34.13 2.42 13.65
C VAL A 215 34.06 1.46 12.49
N GLN A 216 35.15 0.74 12.24
CA GLN A 216 35.26 -0.25 11.17
C GLN A 216 34.07 -1.22 11.20
N ASN A 217 33.47 -1.45 10.04
CA ASN A 217 32.35 -2.36 9.76
C ASN A 217 31.04 -2.04 10.52
N ARG A 218 30.95 -0.90 11.21
CA ARG A 218 29.68 -0.48 11.79
C ARG A 218 28.72 -0.10 10.68
N HIS A 219 27.53 -0.70 10.70
CA HIS A 219 26.44 -0.31 9.81
C HIS A 219 25.93 1.08 10.21
N LEU A 220 26.00 2.01 9.27
CA LEU A 220 25.53 3.39 9.38
C LEU A 220 24.45 3.64 8.32
N VAL A 221 23.56 4.58 8.63
CA VAL A 221 22.61 5.14 7.68
C VAL A 221 22.91 6.63 7.57
N SER A 222 22.86 7.16 6.36
CA SER A 222 23.04 8.59 6.13
C SER A 222 22.01 9.08 5.12
N ASP A 223 21.29 10.13 5.52
CA ASP A 223 20.38 10.84 4.64
C ASP A 223 21.18 11.46 3.49
N LEU A 224 20.57 11.52 2.32
CA LEU A 224 21.20 12.07 1.12
C LEU A 224 20.70 13.47 0.79
N THR A 225 19.95 14.08 1.71
CA THR A 225 19.53 15.48 1.64
C THR A 225 19.88 16.20 2.94
N LEU A 226 20.15 17.49 2.87
CA LEU A 226 20.56 18.28 4.04
C LEU A 226 19.43 18.30 5.07
N LEU A 227 19.75 17.91 6.31
CA LEU A 227 18.79 17.85 7.42
C LEU A 227 17.56 16.98 7.13
N ASP A 228 17.71 15.94 6.29
CA ASP A 228 16.63 15.07 5.84
C ASP A 228 15.45 15.85 5.23
N SER A 229 15.73 16.92 4.49
CA SER A 229 14.68 17.73 3.82
C SER A 229 13.93 16.97 2.73
N GLY A 230 14.50 15.86 2.24
CA GLY A 230 13.99 15.04 1.16
C GLY A 230 14.01 15.73 -0.22
N ILE A 231 13.50 15.02 -1.22
CA ILE A 231 13.30 15.47 -2.59
C ILE A 231 11.80 15.70 -2.80
N SER A 232 11.42 16.93 -3.13
CA SER A 232 10.02 17.29 -3.36
C SER A 232 9.44 16.51 -4.56
N GLY A 233 8.36 15.77 -4.31
CA GLY A 233 7.58 15.09 -5.36
C GLY A 233 6.50 15.95 -6.00
N ILE A 234 6.42 17.26 -5.69
CA ILE A 234 5.38 18.14 -6.24
C ILE A 234 5.38 18.09 -7.77
N GLY A 235 4.21 17.79 -8.36
CA GLY A 235 4.04 17.65 -9.81
C GLY A 235 4.53 16.31 -10.38
N LYS A 236 4.95 15.36 -9.52
CA LYS A 236 5.30 13.99 -9.91
C LYS A 236 4.15 13.03 -9.65
N ASN A 237 4.03 12.05 -10.53
CA ASN A 237 2.98 11.03 -10.50
C ASN A 237 3.54 9.64 -10.14
N ILE A 238 2.65 8.69 -9.84
CA ILE A 238 3.03 7.30 -9.70
C ILE A 238 3.72 6.82 -10.98
N SER A 239 4.61 5.83 -10.85
CA SER A 239 5.43 5.32 -11.94
C SER A 239 6.40 6.34 -12.55
N SER A 240 6.48 7.58 -12.06
CA SER A 240 7.56 8.49 -12.41
C SER A 240 8.92 7.89 -12.04
N VAL A 241 9.96 8.25 -12.79
CA VAL A 241 11.28 7.62 -12.70
C VAL A 241 12.34 8.66 -12.34
N LEU A 242 13.19 8.35 -11.37
CA LEU A 242 14.44 9.04 -11.15
C LEU A 242 15.59 8.26 -11.78
N ILE A 243 16.51 8.99 -12.40
CA ILE A 243 17.85 8.50 -12.75
C ILE A 243 18.82 9.15 -11.78
N CYS A 244 19.61 8.33 -11.10
CA CYS A 244 20.43 8.75 -9.97
C CYS A 244 21.88 8.30 -10.10
N ARG A 245 22.77 9.05 -9.45
CA ARG A 245 24.16 8.66 -9.19
C ARG A 245 24.53 9.04 -7.76
N ILE A 246 24.86 8.05 -6.94
CA ILE A 246 25.47 8.24 -5.62
C ILE A 246 27.00 8.29 -5.80
N TRP A 247 27.67 9.25 -5.17
CA TRP A 247 29.10 9.37 -5.28
C TRP A 247 29.77 9.99 -4.06
N ARG A 248 31.04 9.66 -3.89
CA ARG A 248 31.95 10.23 -2.91
C ARG A 248 33.13 10.83 -3.65
N ASN A 249 33.58 12.02 -3.25
CA ASN A 249 34.83 12.60 -3.73
C ASN A 249 35.81 12.73 -2.58
N ALA A 250 36.70 11.76 -2.45
CA ALA A 250 37.69 11.72 -1.37
C ALA A 250 38.74 12.84 -1.48
N SER A 251 38.84 13.51 -2.63
CA SER A 251 39.75 14.66 -2.80
C SER A 251 39.09 16.00 -2.42
N ALA A 252 37.83 16.01 -2.01
CA ALA A 252 37.15 17.22 -1.56
C ALA A 252 37.66 17.62 -0.16
N GLY A 253 37.97 18.89 0.07
CA GLY A 253 38.55 19.34 1.35
C GLY A 253 37.66 19.16 2.59
N ASN A 254 36.38 18.86 2.41
CA ASN A 254 35.42 18.54 3.47
C ASN A 254 35.20 17.03 3.67
N ASP A 255 35.75 16.17 2.80
CA ASP A 255 35.89 14.73 3.02
C ASP A 255 37.30 14.48 3.57
N THR A 256 37.38 14.31 4.89
CA THR A 256 38.64 14.16 5.63
C THR A 256 38.77 12.77 6.26
N TYR A 257 37.87 11.85 5.93
CA TYR A 257 37.93 10.46 6.37
C TYR A 257 38.85 9.65 5.44
N GLU A 258 40.01 9.26 5.93
CA GLU A 258 41.08 8.62 5.13
C GLU A 258 40.85 7.12 4.86
N GLY A 259 39.65 6.59 5.13
CA GLY A 259 39.29 5.20 4.85
C GLY A 259 38.28 5.04 3.72
N ASP A 260 38.12 3.83 3.20
CA ASP A 260 37.04 3.53 2.25
C ASP A 260 35.68 3.43 2.96
N ALA A 261 34.61 3.55 2.19
CA ALA A 261 33.23 3.38 2.63
C ALA A 261 32.51 2.33 1.77
N GLY A 262 32.04 1.26 2.39
CA GLY A 262 31.30 0.19 1.72
C GLY A 262 29.80 0.49 1.66
N GLY A 263 29.22 0.60 0.47
CA GLY A 263 27.77 0.72 0.27
C GLY A 263 27.08 -0.64 0.44
N VAL A 264 26.11 -0.73 1.35
CA VAL A 264 25.35 -1.95 1.66
C VAL A 264 24.05 -1.98 0.88
N SER A 265 23.27 -0.90 0.96
CA SER A 265 22.01 -0.75 0.25
C SER A 265 21.65 0.73 0.17
N MET A 266 20.69 1.06 -0.68
CA MET A 266 20.10 2.39 -0.74
C MET A 266 18.59 2.26 -0.91
N ASP A 267 17.87 3.23 -0.40
CA ASP A 267 16.42 3.30 -0.53
C ASP A 267 15.88 4.70 -0.28
N PHE A 268 14.58 4.84 -0.45
CA PHE A 268 13.84 6.06 -0.28
C PHE A 268 12.67 5.78 0.67
N HIS A 269 12.58 6.49 1.79
CA HIS A 269 11.31 6.52 2.51
C HIS A 269 10.29 7.28 1.66
N ILE A 270 9.14 6.65 1.45
CA ILE A 270 8.03 7.18 0.69
C ILE A 270 6.73 7.00 1.46
N SER A 271 5.86 8.01 1.41
CA SER A 271 4.50 7.86 1.90
C SER A 271 3.65 7.09 0.88
N VAL A 272 3.06 5.97 1.29
CA VAL A 272 2.14 5.17 0.48
C VAL A 272 0.72 5.25 1.04
N VAL A 273 -0.26 5.10 0.15
CA VAL A 273 -1.66 4.92 0.53
C VAL A 273 -1.93 3.43 0.61
N ASP A 274 -1.99 2.88 1.82
CA ASP A 274 -2.55 1.55 2.04
C ASP A 274 -4.06 1.65 1.92
N GLN A 275 -4.67 1.00 0.93
CA GLN A 275 -6.12 1.09 0.72
C GLN A 275 -6.92 0.18 1.66
N PHE A 276 -6.27 -0.76 2.36
CA PHE A 276 -6.95 -1.79 3.15
C PHE A 276 -6.09 -2.28 4.32
N LYS A 277 -5.79 -1.41 5.30
CA LYS A 277 -5.22 -1.88 6.56
C LYS A 277 -6.32 -2.55 7.40
N GLU A 278 -6.17 -3.81 7.77
CA GLU A 278 -7.06 -4.46 8.76
C GLU A 278 -6.76 -3.99 10.18
#